data_AF-A0A7J9NU13-F1
#
_entry.id   AF-A0A7J9NU13-F1
#
_cell.length_a   1.000
_cell.length_b   1.000
_cell.length_c   1.000
_cell.angle_alpha   90.00
_cell.angle_beta   90.00
_cell.angle_gamma   90.00
#
_symmetry.space_group_name_H-M   'P 1'
#
loop_
_entity.id
_entity.type
_entity.pdbx_description
1 polymer ?
#
loop_
_entity_poly.entity_id
_entity_poly.type
_entity_poly.pdbx_seq_one_letter_code
_entity_poly.pdbx_strand_id
1 'polypeptide(L)'
;MELINEHKIGISKGTALEKEVGGNVKGECMEVGMYLAMARQAQREGFPEIAEVLKSIAFEEAEHASKFVEMNGVIKATLKENLEMMFEGETMANNEKKSAADLAEKEGLENIHDFFEESSRDEARHAKMLKGILDRYFK
;
A
#
# COMPACT_ATOMS: atom_id res chain seq x y z
N MET A 1 -10.39 -8.18 33.40
CA MET A 1 -11.07 -6.96 32.93
C MET A 1 -11.58 -7.28 31.55
N GLU A 2 -12.89 -7.13 31.29
CA GLU A 2 -13.45 -7.40 29.95
C GLU A 2 -13.50 -6.10 29.13
N LEU A 3 -13.14 -6.22 27.85
CA LEU A 3 -13.25 -5.14 26.87
C LEU A 3 -14.70 -5.13 26.34
N ILE A 4 -15.32 -3.94 26.29
CA ILE A 4 -16.76 -3.80 26.00
C ILE A 4 -17.03 -3.59 24.51
N ASN A 5 -16.14 -2.90 23.79
CA ASN A 5 -16.29 -2.62 22.38
C ASN A 5 -14.91 -2.43 21.73
N GLU A 6 -14.67 -3.10 20.61
CA GLU A 6 -13.38 -3.14 19.91
C GLU A 6 -13.62 -3.20 18.41
N HIS A 7 -12.67 -2.66 17.65
CA HIS A 7 -12.62 -2.90 16.22
C HIS A 7 -12.38 -4.38 15.93
N LYS A 8 -13.00 -4.89 14.87
CA LYS A 8 -12.92 -6.29 14.48
C LYS A 8 -12.48 -6.40 13.04
N ILE A 9 -11.38 -7.13 12.85
CA ILE A 9 -10.88 -7.49 11.52
C ILE A 9 -11.93 -8.36 10.82
N GLY A 10 -12.30 -7.97 9.61
CA GLY A 10 -13.21 -8.75 8.76
C GLY A 10 -14.69 -8.64 9.15
N ILE A 11 -15.11 -7.62 9.90
CA ILE A 11 -16.52 -7.45 10.31
C ILE A 11 -17.50 -7.37 9.12
N SER A 12 -17.05 -6.94 7.94
CA SER A 12 -17.91 -6.91 6.74
C SER A 12 -17.95 -8.22 5.96
N LYS A 13 -17.08 -9.20 6.25
CA LYS A 13 -17.04 -10.47 5.51
C LYS A 13 -18.34 -11.26 5.68
N GLY A 14 -18.87 -11.78 4.57
CA GLY A 14 -20.13 -12.50 4.49
C GLY A 14 -21.38 -11.62 4.63
N THR A 15 -21.22 -10.31 4.76
CA THR A 15 -22.35 -9.37 4.85
C THR A 15 -22.73 -8.83 3.47
N ALA A 16 -23.90 -8.19 3.39
CA ALA A 16 -24.32 -7.48 2.18
C ALA A 16 -23.41 -6.28 1.82
N LEU A 17 -22.52 -5.85 2.73
CA LEU A 17 -21.62 -4.71 2.54
C LEU A 17 -20.20 -5.12 2.14
N GLU A 18 -19.87 -6.42 2.10
CA GLU A 18 -18.49 -6.88 1.82
C GLU A 18 -17.93 -6.30 0.51
N LYS A 19 -18.77 -6.29 -0.53
CA LYS A 19 -18.38 -5.80 -1.85
C LYS A 19 -18.13 -4.29 -1.84
N GLU A 20 -19.02 -3.53 -1.20
CA GLU A 20 -18.93 -2.08 -1.08
C GLU A 20 -17.70 -1.68 -0.26
N VAL A 21 -17.48 -2.31 0.89
CA VAL A 21 -16.30 -2.07 1.75
C VAL A 21 -15.02 -2.40 0.98
N GLY A 22 -14.97 -3.55 0.28
CA GLY A 22 -13.82 -3.92 -0.55
C GLY A 22 -13.59 -2.98 -1.74
N GLY A 23 -14.64 -2.40 -2.30
CA GLY A 23 -14.56 -1.37 -3.34
C GLY A 23 -13.90 -0.09 -2.83
N ASN A 24 -14.28 0.36 -1.63
CA ASN A 24 -13.69 1.54 -1.01
C ASN A 24 -12.19 1.37 -0.71
N VAL A 25 -11.71 0.17 -0.32
CA VAL A 25 -10.25 -0.09 -0.19
C VAL A 25 -9.48 0.33 -1.45
N LYS A 26 -10.01 0.02 -2.64
CA LYS A 26 -9.34 0.36 -3.91
C LYS A 26 -9.45 1.84 -4.24
N GLY A 27 -10.61 2.45 -3.99
CA GLY A 27 -10.87 3.87 -4.24
C GLY A 27 -9.95 4.75 -3.41
N GLU A 28 -9.97 4.55 -2.09
CA GLU A 28 -9.20 5.33 -1.13
C GLU A 28 -7.69 5.18 -1.39
N CYS A 29 -7.18 3.96 -1.64
CA CYS A 29 -5.77 3.76 -2.01
C CYS A 29 -5.36 4.45 -3.33
N MET A 30 -6.27 4.53 -4.31
CA MET A 30 -6.02 5.26 -5.55
C MET A 30 -5.95 6.77 -5.29
N GLU A 31 -6.86 7.30 -4.46
CA GLU A 31 -6.92 8.70 -4.11
C GLU A 31 -5.65 9.18 -3.39
N VAL A 32 -5.07 8.36 -2.50
CA VAL A 32 -3.76 8.66 -1.88
C VAL A 32 -2.71 8.97 -2.96
N GLY A 33 -2.58 8.11 -3.97
CA GLY A 33 -1.63 8.29 -5.07
C GLY A 33 -1.94 9.54 -5.91
N MET A 34 -3.22 9.77 -6.22
CA MET A 34 -3.67 10.94 -6.98
C MET A 34 -3.39 12.25 -6.25
N TYR A 35 -3.73 12.35 -4.97
CA TYR A 35 -3.48 13.55 -4.17
C TYR A 35 -2.00 13.85 -4.01
N LEU A 36 -1.15 12.83 -3.79
CA LEU A 36 0.31 13.02 -3.75
C LEU A 36 0.89 13.46 -5.11
N ALA A 37 0.37 12.92 -6.22
CA ALA A 37 0.77 13.34 -7.56
C ALA A 37 0.36 14.80 -7.84
N MET A 38 -0.86 15.19 -7.47
CA MET A 38 -1.34 16.57 -7.58
C MET A 38 -0.58 17.52 -6.66
N ALA A 39 -0.17 17.08 -5.46
CA ALA A 39 0.68 17.87 -4.58
C ALA A 39 2.02 18.19 -5.25
N ARG A 40 2.65 17.21 -5.92
CA ARG A 40 3.88 17.44 -6.72
C ARG A 40 3.63 18.41 -7.88
N GLN A 41 2.45 18.38 -8.49
CA GLN A 41 2.06 19.32 -9.54
C GLN A 41 1.92 20.74 -8.98
N ALA A 42 1.19 20.93 -7.87
CA ALA A 42 1.03 22.22 -7.20
C ALA A 42 2.38 22.84 -6.83
N GLN A 43 3.36 22.04 -6.37
CA GLN A 43 4.73 22.52 -6.12
C GLN A 43 5.41 23.06 -7.38
N ARG A 44 5.29 22.37 -8.52
CA ARG A 44 5.88 22.81 -9.80
C ARG A 44 5.22 24.08 -10.33
N GLU A 45 3.94 24.26 -10.04
CA GLU A 45 3.16 25.44 -10.44
C GLU A 45 3.30 26.63 -9.47
N GLY A 46 4.03 26.46 -8.36
CA GLY A 46 4.34 27.53 -7.42
C GLY A 46 3.29 27.75 -6.33
N PHE A 47 2.46 26.74 -6.04
CA PHE A 47 1.44 26.77 -4.99
C PHE A 47 1.82 25.85 -3.81
N PRO A 48 2.84 26.19 -3.00
CA PRO A 48 3.33 25.33 -1.93
C PRO A 48 2.26 25.07 -0.85
N GLU A 49 1.41 26.04 -0.52
CA GLU A 49 0.34 25.88 0.46
C GLU A 49 -0.73 24.89 -0.01
N ILE A 50 -1.06 24.88 -1.31
CA ILE A 50 -1.99 23.91 -1.89
C ILE A 50 -1.36 22.50 -1.86
N ALA A 51 -0.06 22.40 -2.14
CA ALA A 51 0.63 21.12 -2.06
C ALA A 51 0.58 20.50 -0.66
N GLU A 52 0.71 21.30 0.40
CA GLU A 52 0.59 20.80 1.77
C GLU A 52 -0.84 20.37 2.11
N VAL A 53 -1.86 21.13 1.67
CA VAL A 53 -3.27 20.72 1.83
C VAL A 53 -3.53 19.38 1.14
N LEU A 54 -3.05 19.20 -0.10
CA LEU A 54 -3.24 17.94 -0.84
C LEU A 54 -2.52 16.75 -0.17
N LYS A 55 -1.36 16.97 0.45
CA LYS A 55 -0.70 15.92 1.26
C LYS A 55 -1.53 15.57 2.48
N SER A 56 -2.10 16.55 3.18
CA SER A 56 -2.99 16.30 4.32
C SER A 56 -4.19 15.44 3.91
N ILE A 57 -4.84 15.77 2.80
CA ILE A 57 -5.95 14.96 2.27
C ILE A 57 -5.49 13.53 1.95
N ALA A 58 -4.33 13.36 1.29
CA ALA A 58 -3.77 12.03 1.05
C ALA A 58 -3.56 11.20 2.33
N PHE A 59 -3.17 11.83 3.46
CA PHE A 59 -3.06 11.12 4.73
C PHE A 59 -4.42 10.77 5.34
N GLU A 60 -5.44 11.60 5.14
CA GLU A 60 -6.82 11.29 5.54
C GLU A 60 -7.39 10.10 4.73
N GLU A 61 -7.20 10.06 3.42
CA GLU A 61 -7.63 8.90 2.60
C GLU A 61 -6.84 7.63 2.94
N ALA A 62 -5.57 7.76 3.33
CA ALA A 62 -4.80 6.63 3.85
C ALA A 62 -5.40 6.09 5.16
N GLU A 63 -5.90 6.96 6.03
CA GLU A 63 -6.63 6.57 7.23
C GLU A 63 -7.95 5.87 6.88
N HIS A 64 -8.72 6.40 5.92
CA HIS A 64 -9.94 5.78 5.43
C HIS A 64 -9.68 4.38 4.86
N ALA A 65 -8.70 4.25 3.97
CA ALA A 65 -8.26 2.98 3.41
C ALA A 65 -7.90 1.96 4.51
N SER A 66 -7.17 2.38 5.54
CA SER A 66 -6.77 1.50 6.65
C SER A 66 -7.97 0.90 7.39
N LYS A 67 -9.03 1.69 7.61
CA LYS A 67 -10.27 1.23 8.25
C LYS A 67 -11.04 0.26 7.37
N PHE A 68 -11.12 0.51 6.06
CA PHE A 68 -11.76 -0.43 5.13
C PHE A 68 -10.97 -1.74 4.98
N VAL A 69 -9.64 -1.67 4.97
CA VAL A 69 -8.74 -2.85 4.97
C VAL A 69 -8.98 -3.73 6.20
N GLU A 70 -9.11 -3.10 7.38
CA GLU A 70 -9.45 -3.80 8.62
C GLU A 70 -10.85 -4.41 8.55
N MET A 71 -11.88 -3.60 8.23
CA MET A 71 -13.28 -4.05 8.18
C MET A 71 -13.49 -5.18 7.19
N ASN A 72 -12.84 -5.13 6.02
CA ASN A 72 -12.94 -6.16 5.00
C ASN A 72 -12.03 -7.37 5.23
N GLY A 73 -11.22 -7.34 6.29
CA GLY A 73 -10.29 -8.41 6.63
C GLY A 73 -9.31 -8.73 5.51
N VAL A 74 -8.82 -7.67 4.85
CA VAL A 74 -7.69 -7.76 3.91
C VAL A 74 -6.43 -8.16 4.68
N ILE A 75 -6.25 -7.58 5.88
CA ILE A 75 -5.28 -8.07 6.87
C ILE A 75 -5.79 -9.32 7.60
N LYS A 76 -4.85 -10.11 8.09
CA LYS A 76 -5.03 -11.31 8.91
C LYS A 76 -5.21 -10.95 10.39
N ALA A 77 -5.64 -11.93 11.18
CA ALA A 77 -5.92 -11.75 12.60
C ALA A 77 -4.66 -11.48 13.43
N THR A 78 -3.51 -12.02 13.02
CA THR A 78 -2.25 -11.84 13.76
C THR A 78 -1.24 -11.00 12.99
N LEU A 79 -0.38 -10.29 13.72
CA LEU A 79 0.71 -9.54 13.12
C LEU A 79 1.69 -10.47 12.37
N LYS A 80 1.96 -11.67 12.89
CA LYS A 80 2.84 -12.64 12.25
C LYS A 80 2.35 -13.00 10.84
N GLU A 81 1.09 -13.40 10.71
CA GLU A 81 0.51 -13.77 9.41
C GLU A 81 0.49 -12.58 8.43
N ASN A 82 0.27 -11.37 8.93
CA ASN A 82 0.34 -10.16 8.11
C ASN A 82 1.77 -9.90 7.60
N LEU A 83 2.77 -10.05 8.46
CA LEU A 83 4.18 -9.87 8.07
C LEU A 83 4.63 -10.95 7.09
N GLU A 84 4.18 -12.19 7.24
CA GLU A 84 4.43 -13.29 6.29
C GLU A 84 3.77 -13.01 4.94
N MET A 85 2.48 -12.62 4.94
CA MET A 85 1.75 -12.24 3.73
C MET A 85 2.43 -11.08 3.00
N MET A 86 2.86 -10.04 3.72
CA MET A 86 3.57 -8.91 3.10
C MET A 86 4.96 -9.33 2.61
N PHE A 87 5.69 -10.18 3.32
CA PHE A 87 7.01 -10.66 2.87
C PHE A 87 6.92 -11.43 1.55
N GLU A 88 5.93 -12.31 1.41
CA GLU A 88 5.63 -13.00 0.16
C GLU A 88 5.25 -12.01 -0.94
N GLY A 89 4.38 -11.04 -0.61
CA GLY A 89 3.97 -9.98 -1.54
C GLY A 89 5.14 -9.15 -2.07
N GLU A 90 6.04 -8.68 -1.20
CA GLU A 90 7.24 -7.92 -1.60
C GLU A 90 8.19 -8.77 -2.47
N THR A 91 8.30 -10.07 -2.19
CA THR A 91 9.11 -10.98 -2.98
C THR A 91 8.52 -11.20 -4.38
N MET A 92 7.20 -11.29 -4.50
CA MET A 92 6.51 -11.34 -5.80
C MET A 92 6.67 -10.01 -6.55
N ALA A 93 6.40 -8.88 -5.90
CA ALA A 93 6.49 -7.55 -6.48
C ALA A 93 7.90 -7.22 -6.98
N ASN A 94 8.95 -7.67 -6.27
CA ASN A 94 10.34 -7.55 -6.74
C ASN A 94 10.53 -8.17 -8.14
N ASN A 95 10.05 -9.40 -8.34
CA ASN A 95 10.17 -10.14 -9.59
C ASN A 95 9.29 -9.54 -10.70
N GLU A 96 8.06 -9.15 -10.37
CA GLU A 96 7.12 -8.53 -11.31
C GLU A 96 7.66 -7.18 -11.81
N LYS A 97 8.17 -6.34 -10.90
CA LYS A 97 8.76 -5.04 -11.26
C LYS A 97 10.03 -5.19 -12.09
N LYS A 98 10.88 -6.18 -11.79
CA LYS A 98 12.05 -6.47 -12.64
C LYS A 98 11.62 -6.88 -14.04
N SER A 99 10.61 -7.75 -14.14
CA SER A 99 10.07 -8.18 -15.44
C SER A 99 9.46 -7.02 -16.23
N ALA A 100 8.79 -6.08 -15.54
CA ALA A 100 8.26 -4.86 -16.14
C ALA A 100 9.37 -3.91 -16.60
N ALA A 101 10.47 -3.80 -15.86
CA ALA A 101 11.65 -3.05 -16.29
C ALA A 101 12.22 -3.63 -17.61
N ASP A 102 12.42 -4.95 -17.68
CA ASP A 102 12.92 -5.62 -18.89
C ASP A 102 12.00 -5.43 -20.10
N LEU A 103 10.68 -5.33 -19.89
CA LEU A 103 9.73 -5.00 -20.94
C LEU A 103 9.87 -3.53 -21.37
N ALA A 104 9.98 -2.60 -20.42
CA ALA A 104 10.15 -1.18 -20.71
C ALA A 104 11.45 -0.90 -21.49
N GLU A 105 12.53 -1.62 -21.20
CA GLU A 105 13.78 -1.56 -21.96
C GLU A 105 13.57 -1.98 -23.43
N LYS A 106 12.85 -3.08 -23.68
CA LYS A 106 12.53 -3.56 -25.03
C LYS A 106 11.69 -2.57 -25.83
N GLU A 107 10.80 -1.85 -25.17
CA GLU A 107 9.93 -0.83 -25.77
C GLU A 107 10.61 0.55 -25.88
N GLY A 108 11.86 0.70 -25.39
CA GLY A 108 12.59 1.97 -25.42
C GLY A 108 12.03 3.04 -24.47
N LEU A 109 11.36 2.63 -23.39
CA LEU A 109 10.72 3.52 -22.41
C LEU A 109 11.63 3.76 -21.20
N GLU A 110 12.74 4.48 -21.40
CA GLU A 110 13.84 4.64 -20.43
C GLU A 110 13.38 5.08 -19.02
N ASN A 111 12.60 6.15 -18.90
CA ASN A 111 12.14 6.64 -17.60
C ASN A 111 11.25 5.62 -16.85
N ILE A 112 10.51 4.78 -17.58
CA ILE A 112 9.65 3.75 -17.00
C ILE A 112 10.52 2.56 -16.57
N HIS A 113 11.49 2.16 -17.39
CA HIS A 113 12.49 1.16 -17.02
C HIS A 113 13.19 1.53 -15.72
N ASP A 114 13.73 2.75 -15.63
CA ASP A 114 14.53 3.19 -14.49
C ASP A 114 13.72 3.18 -13.19
N PHE A 115 12.46 3.62 -13.26
CA PHE A 115 11.60 3.58 -12.09
C PHE A 115 11.21 2.16 -11.68
N PHE A 116 10.91 1.26 -12.63
CA PHE A 116 10.62 -0.15 -12.30
C PHE A 116 11.84 -0.89 -11.75
N GLU A 117 13.03 -0.63 -12.30
CA GLU A 117 14.29 -1.20 -11.83
C GLU A 117 14.61 -0.74 -10.40
N GLU A 118 14.49 0.56 -10.11
CA GLU A 118 14.70 1.08 -8.74
C GLU A 118 13.63 0.56 -7.78
N SER A 119 12.35 0.59 -8.19
CA SER A 119 11.25 0.06 -7.37
C SER A 119 11.41 -1.43 -7.08
N SER A 120 11.99 -2.22 -8.01
CA SER A 120 12.30 -3.63 -7.75
C SER A 120 13.32 -3.77 -6.62
N ARG A 121 14.37 -2.94 -6.60
CA ARG A 121 15.39 -2.94 -5.53
C ARG A 121 14.80 -2.50 -4.18
N ASP A 122 13.86 -1.57 -4.20
CA ASP A 122 13.09 -1.18 -3.02
C ASP A 122 12.32 -2.37 -2.43
N GLU A 123 11.61 -3.16 -3.25
CA GLU A 123 10.88 -4.33 -2.72
C GLU A 123 11.82 -5.40 -2.17
N ALA A 124 13.02 -5.57 -2.75
CA ALA A 124 14.03 -6.44 -2.15
C ALA A 124 14.49 -5.94 -0.77
N ARG A 125 14.58 -4.62 -0.57
CA ARG A 125 14.87 -4.02 0.74
C ARG A 125 13.70 -4.23 1.70
N HIS A 126 12.45 -3.99 1.27
CA HIS A 126 11.25 -4.20 2.09
C HIS A 126 11.11 -5.67 2.52
N ALA A 127 11.29 -6.62 1.60
CA ALA A 127 11.28 -8.05 1.90
C ALA A 127 12.33 -8.41 2.96
N LYS A 128 13.56 -7.88 2.85
CA LYS A 128 14.60 -8.11 3.88
C LYS A 128 14.25 -7.50 5.24
N MET A 129 13.61 -6.33 5.27
CA MET A 129 13.14 -5.73 6.52
C MET A 129 12.09 -6.61 7.20
N LEU A 130 11.08 -7.07 6.45
CA LEU A 130 10.03 -7.96 6.95
C LEU A 130 10.61 -9.30 7.42
N LYS A 131 11.50 -9.91 6.63
CA LYS A 131 12.19 -11.14 7.01
C LYS A 131 12.99 -10.98 8.30
N GLY A 132 13.70 -9.86 8.45
CA GLY A 132 14.43 -9.55 9.68
C GLY A 132 13.53 -9.44 10.91
N ILE A 133 12.32 -8.86 10.77
CA ILE A 133 11.32 -8.79 11.86
C ILE A 133 10.81 -10.19 12.21
N LEU A 134 10.42 -10.97 11.19
CA LEU A 134 9.94 -12.35 11.36
C LEU A 134 10.98 -13.22 12.07
N ASP A 135 12.22 -13.21 11.59
CA ASP A 135 13.32 -13.98 12.16
C ASP A 135 13.70 -13.52 13.56
N ARG A 136 13.46 -12.26 13.93
CA ARG A 136 13.79 -11.75 15.27
C ARG A 136 12.72 -12.07 16.31
N TYR A 137 11.45 -11.94 15.96
CA TYR A 137 10.35 -11.94 16.93
C TYR A 137 9.40 -13.13 16.81
N PHE A 138 9.42 -13.89 15.71
CA PHE A 138 8.40 -14.89 15.40
C PHE A 138 8.96 -16.28 15.01
N LYS A 139 10.22 -16.57 15.39
CA LYS A 139 10.92 -17.86 15.16
C LYS A 139 10.08 -19.08 15.53
#